data_AF-A0A7C6N4E5-F1
#
_entry.id   AF-A0A7C6N4E5-F1
#
_cell.length_a   1.000
_cell.length_b   1.000
_cell.length_c   1.000
_cell.angle_alpha   90.00
_cell.angle_beta   90.00
_cell.angle_gamma   90.00
#
_symmetry.space_group_name_H-M   'P 1'
#
loop_
_entity.id
_entity.type
_entity.pdbx_description
1 polymer ?
#
loop_
_entity_poly.entity_id
_entity_poly.type
_entity_poly.pdbx_seq_one_letter_code
_entity_poly.pdbx_strand_id
1 'polypeptide(L)'
;MLNITLYKRGIQGSWKMIVIFAAVLTMYFTIIISMFDPKIGSALVAFEQAMPELMAMVGMSTSSTTLTGFMSAYLYGFIMLVFPMVFSILSANKLIASHVDKGSMTCLLAAPVKRSAVAFTQMKVLASGLVILITYIT
;
A
#
# COMPACT_ATOMS: atom_id res chain seq x y z
N MET A 1 2.64 25.27 -8.67
CA MET A 1 3.36 24.74 -9.85
C MET A 1 4.20 23.55 -9.42
N LEU A 2 4.17 22.46 -10.18
CA LEU A 2 4.96 21.26 -9.91
C LEU A 2 6.43 21.55 -10.23
N ASN A 3 7.35 21.23 -9.32
CA ASN A 3 8.77 21.29 -9.63
C ASN A 3 9.25 19.91 -10.12
N ILE A 4 9.53 19.82 -11.43
CA ILE A 4 9.87 18.55 -12.11
C ILE A 4 11.19 17.94 -11.60
N THR A 5 12.19 18.77 -11.24
CA THR A 5 13.47 18.26 -10.74
C THR A 5 13.32 17.66 -9.34
N LEU A 6 12.55 18.32 -8.47
CA LEU A 6 12.18 17.77 -7.15
C LEU A 6 11.34 16.51 -7.28
N TYR A 7 10.39 16.47 -8.22
CA TYR A 7 9.55 15.30 -8.46
C TYR A 7 10.39 14.08 -8.89
N LYS A 8 11.29 14.25 -9.87
CA LYS A 8 12.17 13.17 -10.35
C LYS A 8 13.07 12.65 -9.24
N ARG A 9 13.62 13.53 -8.41
CA ARG A 9 14.47 13.14 -7.27
C ARG A 9 13.65 12.44 -6.18
N GLY A 10 12.44 12.91 -5.90
CA GLY A 10 11.52 12.27 -4.97
C GLY A 10 11.16 10.85 -5.40
N ILE A 11 10.83 10.65 -6.69
CA ILE A 11 10.46 9.33 -7.20
C ILE A 11 11.65 8.36 -7.21
N GLN A 12 12.86 8.84 -7.56
CA GLN A 12 14.08 8.03 -7.44
C GLN A 12 14.38 7.64 -5.99
N GLY A 13 14.12 8.55 -5.03
CA GLY A 13 14.26 8.28 -3.60
C GLY A 13 13.23 7.29 -3.05
N SER A 14 12.04 7.26 -3.64
CA SER A 14 10.94 6.35 -3.27
C SER A 14 10.97 5.01 -4.00
N TRP A 15 11.67 4.89 -5.13
CA TRP A 15 11.69 3.69 -5.97
C TRP A 15 12.07 2.42 -5.19
N LYS A 16 13.10 2.48 -4.34
CA LYS A 16 13.48 1.33 -3.49
C LYS A 16 12.34 0.87 -2.59
N MET A 17 11.56 1.79 -2.03
CA MET A 17 10.41 1.44 -1.19
C MET A 17 9.29 0.82 -2.02
N ILE A 18 9.00 1.37 -3.20
CA ILE A 18 8.00 0.79 -4.12
C ILE A 18 8.36 -0.65 -4.47
N VAL A 19 9.63 -0.92 -4.81
CA VAL A 19 10.10 -2.28 -5.13
C VAL A 19 9.99 -3.23 -3.93
N ILE A 20 10.36 -2.77 -2.73
CA ILE A 20 10.25 -3.59 -1.51
C ILE A 20 8.77 -3.93 -1.24
N PHE A 21 7.89 -2.94 -1.29
CA PHE A 21 6.47 -3.18 -1.06
C PHE A 21 5.87 -4.09 -2.13
N ALA A 22 6.21 -3.90 -3.40
CA ALA A 22 5.80 -4.79 -4.48
C ALA A 22 6.26 -6.24 -4.23
N ALA A 23 7.52 -6.45 -3.84
CA ALA A 23 8.04 -7.78 -3.53
C ALA A 23 7.33 -8.45 -2.35
N VAL A 24 7.04 -7.71 -1.28
CA VAL A 24 6.29 -8.23 -0.12
C VAL A 24 4.85 -8.57 -0.52
N LEU A 25 4.22 -7.76 -1.37
CA LEU A 25 2.90 -8.06 -1.91
C LEU A 25 2.92 -9.32 -2.78
N THR A 26 3.89 -9.48 -3.68
CA THR A 26 4.04 -10.71 -4.48
C THR A 26 4.22 -11.94 -3.59
N MET A 27 5.08 -11.85 -2.57
CA MET A 27 5.25 -12.90 -1.57
C MET A 27 3.91 -13.23 -0.90
N TYR A 28 3.15 -12.23 -0.46
CA TYR A 28 1.84 -12.45 0.15
C TYR A 28 0.84 -13.11 -0.79
N PHE A 29 0.77 -12.66 -2.04
CA PHE A 29 -0.06 -13.27 -3.08
C PHE A 29 0.30 -14.74 -3.29
N THR A 30 1.60 -15.05 -3.43
CA THR A 30 2.05 -16.44 -3.59
C THR A 30 1.69 -17.31 -2.39
N ILE A 31 1.86 -16.81 -1.16
CA ILE A 31 1.49 -17.55 0.06
C ILE A 31 -0.01 -17.80 0.11
N ILE A 32 -0.84 -16.79 -0.11
CA ILE A 32 -2.31 -16.92 -0.07
C ILE A 32 -2.78 -17.92 -1.13
N ILE A 33 -2.24 -17.84 -2.35
CA ILE A 33 -2.57 -18.78 -3.43
C ILE A 33 -2.12 -20.20 -3.07
N SER A 34 -0.92 -20.36 -2.51
CA SER A 34 -0.39 -21.68 -2.11
C SER A 34 -1.14 -22.28 -0.93
N MET A 35 -1.72 -21.44 -0.07
CA MET A 35 -2.54 -21.85 1.06
C MET A 35 -3.97 -22.24 0.64
N PHE A 36 -4.34 -22.04 -0.64
CA PHE A 36 -5.61 -22.51 -1.15
C PHE A 36 -5.58 -24.03 -1.34
N ASP A 37 -5.95 -24.76 -0.29
CA ASP A 37 -6.24 -26.19 -0.31
C ASP A 37 -7.77 -26.39 -0.22
N PRO A 38 -8.41 -27.24 -1.07
CA PRO A 38 -9.84 -27.56 -0.95
C PRO A 38 -10.26 -28.03 0.45
N LYS A 39 -9.35 -28.55 1.28
CA LYS A 39 -9.62 -28.91 2.69
C LYS A 39 -9.72 -27.70 3.62
N ILE A 40 -9.10 -26.58 3.28
CA ILE A 40 -9.24 -25.31 4.03
C ILE A 40 -10.57 -24.64 3.67
N GLY A 41 -11.11 -24.85 2.47
CA GLY A 41 -12.48 -24.43 2.13
C GLY A 41 -13.53 -24.96 3.11
N SER A 42 -13.45 -26.24 3.49
CA SER A 42 -14.33 -26.82 4.52
C SER A 42 -14.08 -26.26 5.93
N ALA A 43 -12.84 -25.92 6.28
CA ALA A 43 -12.51 -25.31 7.56
C ALA A 43 -12.97 -23.84 7.63
N LEU A 44 -12.94 -23.12 6.50
CA LEU A 44 -13.47 -21.77 6.37
C LEU A 44 -14.99 -21.74 6.49
N VAL A 45 -15.70 -22.71 5.91
CA VAL A 45 -17.16 -22.86 6.10
C VAL A 45 -17.49 -23.11 7.58
N ALA A 46 -16.68 -23.91 8.29
CA ALA A 46 -16.85 -24.12 9.73
C ALA A 46 -16.52 -22.85 10.54
N PHE A 47 -15.51 -22.08 10.13
CA PHE A 47 -15.15 -20.80 10.75
C PHE A 47 -16.20 -19.70 10.50
N GLU A 48 -16.81 -19.69 9.31
CA GLU A 48 -17.92 -18.82 8.90
C GLU A 48 -19.16 -19.08 9.76
N GLN A 49 -19.42 -20.36 10.08
CA GLN A 49 -20.48 -20.75 11.02
C GLN A 49 -20.15 -20.39 12.48
N ALA A 50 -18.88 -20.45 12.88
CA ALA A 50 -18.48 -20.19 14.26
C ALA A 50 -18.39 -18.69 14.60
N MET A 51 -18.01 -17.83 13.64
CA MET A 51 -17.86 -16.38 13.82
C MET A 51 -18.38 -15.57 12.62
N PRO A 52 -19.71 -15.51 12.42
CA PRO A 52 -20.31 -14.80 11.30
C PRO A 52 -20.08 -13.28 11.35
N GLU A 53 -20.04 -12.67 12.55
CA GLU A 53 -19.81 -11.23 12.69
C GLU A 53 -18.40 -10.80 12.27
N LEU A 54 -17.37 -11.61 12.56
CA LEU A 54 -15.99 -11.30 12.15
C LEU A 54 -15.84 -11.46 10.62
N MET A 55 -16.52 -12.44 10.03
CA MET A 55 -16.54 -12.64 8.58
C MET A 55 -17.28 -11.50 7.84
N ALA A 56 -18.38 -10.99 8.42
CA ALA A 56 -19.07 -9.81 7.90
C ALA A 56 -18.19 -8.55 7.98
N MET A 57 -17.43 -8.39 9.06
CA MET A 57 -16.49 -7.27 9.24
C MET A 57 -15.31 -7.30 8.25
N VAL A 58 -14.92 -8.49 7.78
CA VAL A 58 -13.82 -8.69 6.80
C VAL A 58 -14.35 -8.76 5.35
N GLY A 59 -15.67 -8.71 5.14
CA GLY A 59 -16.28 -8.64 3.81
C GLY A 59 -16.52 -9.99 3.12
N MET A 60 -16.60 -11.10 3.88
CA MET A 60 -17.05 -12.38 3.34
C MET A 60 -18.55 -12.37 3.06
N SER A 61 -18.94 -12.58 1.80
CA SER A 61 -20.32 -12.81 1.38
C SER A 61 -20.46 -14.21 0.76
N THR A 62 -20.92 -15.18 1.55
CA THR A 62 -21.62 -16.45 1.21
C THR A 62 -21.31 -17.16 -0.13
N SER A 63 -20.10 -17.04 -0.63
CA SER A 63 -19.58 -17.73 -1.83
C SER A 63 -18.29 -18.47 -1.47
N SER A 64 -18.31 -19.12 -0.31
CA SER A 64 -17.17 -19.65 0.46
C SER A 64 -16.56 -20.96 -0.07
N THR A 65 -16.72 -21.28 -1.36
CA THR A 65 -16.16 -22.49 -1.99
C THR A 65 -15.29 -22.22 -3.21
N THR A 66 -15.18 -20.96 -3.66
CA THR A 66 -14.39 -20.61 -4.85
C THR A 66 -13.09 -19.90 -4.48
N LEU A 67 -12.03 -20.13 -5.26
CA LEU A 67 -10.75 -19.43 -5.13
C LEU A 67 -10.93 -17.89 -5.10
N THR A 68 -11.85 -17.39 -5.94
CA THR A 68 -12.19 -15.97 -6.00
C THR A 68 -12.77 -15.45 -4.69
N GLY A 69 -13.64 -16.21 -4.03
CA GLY A 69 -14.20 -15.84 -2.72
C GLY A 69 -13.16 -15.86 -1.59
N PHE A 70 -12.19 -16.77 -1.66
CA PHE A 70 -11.06 -16.79 -0.73
C PHE A 70 -10.15 -15.58 -0.92
N MET A 71 -9.82 -15.25 -2.17
CA MET A 71 -9.01 -14.06 -2.49
C MET A 71 -9.74 -12.75 -2.14
N SER A 72 -11.05 -12.64 -2.41
CA SER A 72 -11.81 -11.42 -2.07
C SER A 72 -11.79 -11.13 -0.57
N ALA A 73 -11.97 -12.16 0.25
CA ALA A 73 -11.99 -12.02 1.71
C ALA A 73 -10.59 -11.74 2.29
N TYR A 74 -9.59 -12.55 1.96
CA TYR A 74 -8.28 -12.48 2.62
C TYR A 74 -7.33 -11.47 1.98
N LEU A 75 -7.31 -11.35 0.65
CA LEU A 75 -6.44 -10.39 -0.04
C LEU A 75 -7.11 -9.02 -0.13
N TYR A 76 -8.31 -8.95 -0.71
CA TYR A 76 -8.94 -7.66 -1.02
C TYR A 76 -9.63 -7.00 0.18
N GLY A 77 -10.13 -7.78 1.15
CA GLY A 77 -10.81 -7.25 2.34
C GLY A 77 -9.88 -6.54 3.33
N PHE A 78 -8.65 -7.03 3.50
CA PHE A 78 -7.73 -6.53 4.53
C PHE A 78 -6.35 -6.13 3.99
N ILE A 79 -5.65 -7.07 3.35
CA ILE A 79 -4.24 -6.90 2.96
C ILE A 79 -4.09 -5.76 1.94
N MET A 80 -4.99 -5.71 0.96
CA MET A 80 -5.00 -4.69 -0.09
C MET A 80 -5.22 -3.27 0.47
N LEU A 81 -5.85 -3.13 1.65
CA LEU A 81 -6.09 -1.84 2.29
C LEU A 81 -4.92 -1.43 3.20
N VAL A 82 -4.41 -2.37 3.98
CA VAL A 82 -3.34 -2.11 4.97
C VAL A 82 -2.01 -1.77 4.29
N PHE A 83 -1.64 -2.46 3.20
CA PHE A 83 -0.34 -2.24 2.56
C PHE A 83 -0.17 -0.83 1.96
N PRO A 84 -1.11 -0.30 1.16
CA PRO A 84 -1.07 1.09 0.70
C PRO A 84 -1.08 2.09 1.86
N MET A 85 -1.80 1.80 2.94
CA MET A 85 -1.81 2.64 4.14
C MET A 85 -0.41 2.73 4.76
N VAL A 86 0.25 1.60 5.03
CA VAL A 86 1.60 1.58 5.60
C VAL A 86 2.60 2.25 4.65
N PHE A 87 2.50 1.97 3.34
CA PHE A 87 3.34 2.62 2.32
C PHE A 87 3.18 4.16 2.36
N SER A 88 1.95 4.66 2.49
CA SER A 88 1.67 6.10 2.53
C SER A 88 2.31 6.77 3.75
N ILE A 89 2.22 6.14 4.93
CA ILE A 89 2.79 6.66 6.19
C ILE A 89 4.31 6.72 6.08
N LEU A 90 4.96 5.63 5.64
CA LEU A 90 6.41 5.57 5.50
C LEU A 90 6.91 6.55 4.43
N SER A 91 6.20 6.65 3.30
CA SER A 91 6.55 7.57 2.22
C SER A 91 6.40 9.03 2.64
N ALA A 92 5.33 9.38 3.34
CA ALA A 92 5.13 10.73 3.87
C ALA A 92 6.23 11.11 4.86
N ASN A 93 6.59 10.18 5.76
CA ASN A 93 7.67 10.39 6.70
C ASN A 93 9.01 10.63 5.97
N LYS A 94 9.35 9.78 5.00
CA LYS A 94 10.61 9.92 4.25
C LYS A 94 10.67 11.21 3.41
N LEU A 95 9.59 11.57 2.72
CA LEU A 95 9.55 12.67 1.75
C LEU A 95 9.48 14.06 2.40
N ILE A 96 8.90 14.17 3.60
CA ILE A 96 8.70 15.47 4.28
C ILE A 96 9.29 15.45 5.70
N ALA A 97 8.83 14.56 6.56
CA ALA A 97 9.18 14.61 7.99
C ALA A 97 10.69 14.44 8.22
N SER A 98 11.35 13.48 7.55
CA SER A 98 12.78 13.25 7.70
C SER A 98 13.64 14.45 7.26
N HIS A 99 13.15 15.25 6.31
CA HIS A 99 13.84 16.45 5.86
C HIS A 99 13.73 17.59 6.89
N VAL A 100 12.61 17.66 7.59
CA VAL A 100 12.36 18.61 8.68
C VAL A 100 13.19 18.24 9.90
N ASP A 101 13.16 16.97 10.33
CA ASP A 101 13.88 16.49 11.51
C ASP A 101 15.40 16.65 11.39
N LYS A 102 15.94 16.45 10.18
CA LYS A 102 17.39 16.59 9.90
C LYS A 102 17.83 18.02 9.63
N GLY A 103 16.92 19.00 9.67
CA GLY A 103 17.20 20.41 9.31
C GLY A 103 17.48 20.64 7.81
N SER A 104 17.61 19.59 7.00
CA SER A 104 17.89 19.65 5.55
C SER A 104 16.79 20.35 4.72
N MET A 105 15.61 20.54 5.30
CA MET A 105 14.52 21.33 4.71
C MET A 105 14.94 22.80 4.46
N THR A 106 15.86 23.33 5.27
CA THR A 106 16.42 24.67 5.07
C THR A 106 17.19 24.77 3.75
N CYS A 107 17.94 23.74 3.37
CA CYS A 107 18.64 23.65 2.09
C CYS A 107 17.66 23.58 0.91
N LEU A 108 16.54 22.87 1.06
CA LEU A 108 15.48 22.82 0.05
C LEU A 108 14.74 24.16 -0.12
N LEU A 109 14.61 24.94 0.96
CA LEU A 109 13.96 26.25 0.96
C LEU A 109 14.88 27.41 0.62
N ALA A 110 16.20 27.19 0.60
CA ALA A 110 17.18 28.16 0.11
C ALA A 110 17.12 28.30 -1.43
N ALA A 111 16.60 27.29 -2.14
CA ALA A 111 16.26 27.41 -3.54
C ALA A 111 15.05 28.36 -3.73
N PRO A 112 14.89 29.03 -4.89
CA PRO A 112 13.78 29.95 -5.17
C PRO A 112 12.46 29.20 -5.41
N VAL A 113 12.03 28.40 -4.43
CA VAL A 113 10.84 27.55 -4.46
C VAL A 113 9.92 27.87 -3.29
N LYS A 114 8.64 28.05 -3.58
CA LYS A 114 7.63 28.30 -2.54
C LYS A 114 7.45 27.05 -1.66
N ARG A 115 7.31 27.23 -0.34
CA ARG A 115 7.03 26.13 0.62
C ARG A 115 5.85 25.25 0.20
N SER A 116 4.77 25.88 -0.28
CA SER A 116 3.59 25.19 -0.80
C SER A 116 3.86 24.38 -2.06
N ALA A 117 4.77 24.83 -2.93
CA ALA A 117 5.15 24.10 -4.14
C ALA A 117 5.96 22.83 -3.81
N VAL A 118 6.80 22.87 -2.77
CA VAL A 118 7.52 21.69 -2.27
C VAL A 118 6.55 20.66 -1.70
N ALA A 119 5.65 21.08 -0.80
CA ALA A 119 4.64 20.19 -0.23
C ALA A 119 3.75 19.55 -1.31
N PHE A 120 3.28 20.34 -2.28
CA PHE A 120 2.46 19.84 -3.38
C PHE A 120 3.22 18.87 -4.31
N THR A 121 4.51 19.11 -4.54
CA THR A 121 5.34 18.21 -5.34
C THR A 121 5.56 16.88 -4.63
N GLN A 122 5.84 16.89 -3.32
CA GLN A 122 5.99 15.67 -2.52
C GLN A 122 4.69 14.88 -2.40
N MET A 123 3.55 15.57 -2.26
CA MET A 123 2.23 14.95 -2.29
C MET A 123 1.98 14.21 -3.62
N LYS A 124 2.38 14.80 -4.76
CA LYS A 124 2.27 14.13 -6.06
C LYS A 124 3.23 12.94 -6.22
N VAL A 125 4.43 12.99 -5.64
CA VAL A 125 5.34 11.83 -5.59
C VAL A 125 4.71 10.68 -4.80
N LEU A 126 4.07 10.99 -3.65
CA LEU A 126 3.37 9.98 -2.86
C LEU A 126 2.17 9.41 -3.62
N ALA A 127 1.34 10.26 -4.23
CA ALA A 127 0.18 9.84 -5.01
C ALA A 127 0.57 8.94 -6.20
N SER A 128 1.60 9.32 -6.95
CA SER A 128 2.10 8.48 -8.06
C SER A 128 2.65 7.14 -7.58
N GLY A 129 3.37 7.11 -6.45
CA GLY A 129 3.84 5.86 -5.84
C GLY A 129 2.69 4.94 -5.42
N LEU A 130 1.63 5.51 -4.83
CA LEU A 130 0.42 4.76 -4.48
C LEU A 130 -0.29 4.20 -5.72
N VAL A 131 -0.44 5.01 -6.77
CA VAL A 131 -1.07 4.58 -8.02
C VAL A 131 -0.28 3.43 -8.65
N ILE A 132 1.05 3.54 -8.72
CA ILE A 132 1.91 2.46 -9.22
C ILE A 132 1.72 1.17 -8.40
N LEU A 133 1.67 1.30 -7.07
CA LEU A 133 1.47 0.14 -6.20
C LEU A 133 0.11 -0.51 -6.42
N ILE A 134 -0.96 0.28 -6.50
CA ILE A 134 -2.33 -0.23 -6.70
C ILE A 134 -2.45 -0.89 -8.07
N THR A 135 -1.97 -0.24 -9.13
CA THR A 135 -1.98 -0.79 -10.51
C THR A 135 -1.12 -2.04 -10.65
N TYR A 136 -0.11 -2.24 -9.79
CA TYR A 136 0.68 -3.48 -9.80
C TYR A 136 -0.09 -4.67 -9.22
N ILE A 137 -1.01 -4.42 -8.28
CA ILE A 137 -1.71 -5.47 -7.53
C ILE A 137 -3.10 -5.77 -8.13
N THR A 138 -3.76 -4.76 -8.69
CA THR A 138 -5.04 -4.92 -9.43
C THR A 138 -4.79 -5.56 -10.79
#